data_AF-A0AAC8VL02-F1
#
_entry.id   AF-A0AAC8VL02-F1
#
_cell.length_a   1.000
_cell.length_b   1.000
_cell.length_c   1.000
_cell.angle_alpha   90.00
_cell.angle_beta   90.00
_cell.angle_gamma   90.00
#
_symmetry.space_group_name_H-M   'P 1'
#
loop_
_entity.id
_entity.type
_entity.pdbx_description
1 polymer ?
#
loop_
_entity_poly.entity_id
_entity_poly.type
_entity_poly.pdbx_seq_one_letter_code
_entity_poly.pdbx_strand_id
1 'polypeptide(L)'
;MVEDTTSNLQTSNTQEKYSMRSIMALRDDYQNHLREHHFFKWLHSQNVSLEKKFDFIPAMAVFVMNFRDMNLWVIRFNEGNDQFKAVINSSTIEDETHSRLFLEDWRKFNLDDKLKWKASDVLWWLFLSEDMEPFRKYGVEFMKLSTEDNNDPLVRFAHSEAGEACGHVFFENISPMADNLGKKNNLEYRYFGSFHLDLETGHVLESEDIFQDQQITPEQYNKSIKLAKHMFSIFDGIHDNFLNYAKKYVETGGLPHKKMAIDYVDNQNKSTNIGYIPSKNFQIHSSQKDLESHLKYRMKNAENHSFYEWMKNDNLPALKKLQRFIPLWAVDIFGYRDLNKYVFRYNKPKTDLEYSVNTIASNLEKHSQLFLQDWVELKLDEVLRWSGSSTLEFLFLDYFMDMHRKNLINFAMLGLKNTNAFERLWFMEALESSGHAFFSNTRQLALQAEEEHHIRLDYLSNRHSIVHARKQNKTIDFKNIPLNDANTVKSINNIIDIVFDALEENLDLSLQASTLNKFSIR
;
A
#
# COMPACT_ATOMS: atom_id res chain seq x y z
N MET A 1 -51.80 -41.78 -9.80
CA MET A 1 -50.46 -41.49 -10.34
C MET A 1 -50.40 -40.03 -10.74
N VAL A 2 -50.25 -39.15 -9.76
CA VAL A 2 -49.74 -37.78 -9.92
C VAL A 2 -48.95 -37.55 -8.64
N GLU A 3 -47.70 -37.99 -8.63
CA GLU A 3 -46.76 -37.73 -7.56
C GLU A 3 -45.52 -37.06 -8.16
N ASP A 4 -45.19 -35.92 -7.56
CA ASP A 4 -43.85 -35.46 -7.30
C ASP A 4 -42.98 -34.89 -8.45
N THR A 5 -43.49 -33.85 -9.12
CA THR A 5 -42.67 -32.97 -9.98
C THR A 5 -42.31 -31.63 -9.33
N THR A 6 -43.03 -31.19 -8.30
CA THR A 6 -42.78 -29.90 -7.63
C THR A 6 -41.65 -29.92 -6.60
N SER A 7 -41.37 -31.07 -5.97
CA SER A 7 -40.25 -31.23 -5.02
C SER A 7 -38.88 -31.15 -5.73
N ASN A 8 -38.73 -31.85 -6.86
CA ASN A 8 -37.48 -31.89 -7.64
C ASN A 8 -37.11 -30.56 -8.32
N LEU A 9 -38.11 -29.75 -8.71
CA LEU A 9 -37.86 -28.42 -9.29
C LEU A 9 -37.42 -27.38 -8.25
N GLN A 10 -37.84 -27.53 -6.99
CA GLN A 10 -37.45 -26.63 -5.90
C GLN A 10 -36.06 -26.95 -5.35
N THR A 11 -35.71 -28.24 -5.27
CA THR A 11 -34.37 -28.71 -4.88
C THR A 11 -33.32 -28.45 -5.97
N SER A 12 -33.67 -28.60 -7.26
CA SER A 12 -32.73 -28.26 -8.35
C SER A 12 -32.45 -26.75 -8.42
N ASN A 13 -33.48 -25.89 -8.25
CA ASN A 13 -33.31 -24.43 -8.23
C ASN A 13 -32.51 -23.93 -7.01
N THR A 14 -32.61 -24.62 -5.87
CA THR A 14 -31.83 -24.25 -4.68
C THR A 14 -30.39 -24.74 -4.76
N GLN A 15 -30.13 -25.90 -5.35
CA GLN A 15 -28.76 -26.37 -5.63
C GLN A 15 -28.04 -25.51 -6.67
N GLU A 16 -28.74 -25.10 -7.74
CA GLU A 16 -28.14 -24.23 -8.77
C GLU A 16 -27.78 -22.85 -8.22
N LYS A 17 -28.62 -22.31 -7.31
CA LYS A 17 -28.33 -21.04 -6.62
C LYS A 17 -27.04 -21.08 -5.80
N TYR A 18 -26.77 -22.17 -5.07
CA TYR A 18 -25.60 -22.29 -4.19
C TYR A 18 -24.45 -23.07 -4.84
N SER A 19 -24.09 -22.64 -6.05
CA SER A 19 -22.98 -23.21 -6.83
C SER A 19 -21.96 -22.14 -7.18
N MET A 20 -20.74 -22.53 -7.56
CA MET A 20 -19.77 -21.59 -8.12
C MET A 20 -20.20 -21.04 -9.48
N ARG A 21 -20.98 -21.80 -10.27
CA ARG A 21 -21.57 -21.29 -11.52
C ARG A 21 -22.42 -20.03 -11.32
N SER A 22 -23.17 -19.94 -10.22
CA SER A 22 -23.97 -18.75 -9.95
C SER A 22 -23.12 -17.53 -9.55
N ILE A 23 -21.92 -17.76 -9.00
CA ILE A 23 -20.93 -16.70 -8.75
C ILE A 23 -20.28 -16.26 -10.07
N MET A 24 -19.94 -17.19 -10.96
CA MET A 24 -19.41 -16.88 -12.30
C MET A 24 -20.43 -16.12 -13.15
N ALA A 25 -21.71 -16.52 -13.13
CA ALA A 25 -22.78 -15.78 -13.82
C ALA A 25 -22.91 -14.33 -13.30
N LEU A 26 -22.79 -14.12 -11.97
CA LEU A 26 -22.76 -12.78 -11.39
C LEU A 26 -21.56 -11.97 -11.89
N ARG A 27 -20.37 -12.60 -11.97
CA ARG A 27 -19.16 -11.97 -12.51
C ARG A 27 -19.39 -11.53 -13.95
N ASP A 28 -19.96 -12.39 -14.80
CA ASP A 28 -20.20 -12.09 -16.21
C ASP A 28 -21.21 -10.94 -16.39
N ASP A 29 -22.28 -10.90 -15.58
CA ASP A 29 -23.25 -9.80 -15.56
C ASP A 29 -22.60 -8.46 -15.21
N TYR A 30 -21.71 -8.44 -14.21
CA TYR A 30 -21.00 -7.24 -13.79
C TYR A 30 -19.92 -6.84 -14.79
N GLN A 31 -19.24 -7.81 -15.41
CA GLN A 31 -18.29 -7.57 -16.48
C GLN A 31 -18.97 -6.84 -17.66
N ASN A 32 -20.17 -7.29 -18.04
CA ASN A 32 -20.98 -6.62 -19.07
C ASN A 32 -21.37 -5.20 -18.69
N HIS A 33 -21.72 -4.94 -17.42
CA HIS A 33 -21.98 -3.58 -16.96
C HIS A 33 -20.73 -2.69 -17.00
N LEU A 34 -19.57 -3.24 -16.65
CA LEU A 34 -18.31 -2.50 -16.61
C LEU A 34 -17.86 -2.05 -18.01
N ARG A 35 -18.18 -2.81 -19.07
CA ARG A 35 -17.91 -2.41 -20.47
C ARG A 35 -18.56 -1.06 -20.84
N GLU A 36 -19.65 -0.70 -20.17
CA GLU A 36 -20.36 0.58 -20.38
C GLU A 36 -19.78 1.76 -19.60
N HIS A 37 -18.72 1.55 -18.83
CA HIS A 37 -18.12 2.58 -17.98
C HIS A 37 -17.66 3.81 -18.79
N HIS A 38 -17.83 5.00 -18.22
CA HIS A 38 -17.55 6.26 -18.90
C HIS A 38 -16.08 6.45 -19.31
N PHE A 39 -15.17 5.80 -18.60
CA PHE A 39 -13.75 5.75 -18.97
C PHE A 39 -13.53 5.12 -20.35
N PHE A 40 -14.19 4.00 -20.66
CA PHE A 40 -14.07 3.36 -21.98
C PHE A 40 -14.70 4.21 -23.07
N LYS A 41 -15.81 4.91 -22.78
CA LYS A 41 -16.39 5.90 -23.70
C LYS A 41 -15.41 7.04 -24.01
N TRP A 42 -14.66 7.50 -23.02
CA TRP A 42 -13.58 8.47 -23.23
C TRP A 42 -12.43 7.89 -24.07
N LEU A 43 -11.99 6.66 -23.78
CA LEU A 43 -10.95 5.97 -24.56
C LEU A 43 -11.35 5.82 -26.03
N HIS A 44 -12.60 5.55 -26.35
CA HIS A 44 -13.08 5.44 -27.74
C HIS A 44 -13.38 6.78 -28.41
N SER A 45 -13.38 7.87 -27.65
CA SER A 45 -13.67 9.20 -28.19
C SER A 45 -12.62 9.65 -29.22
N GLN A 46 -13.05 10.48 -30.17
CA GLN A 46 -12.17 11.08 -31.18
C GLN A 46 -11.62 12.45 -30.75
N ASN A 47 -11.94 12.90 -29.53
CA ASN A 47 -11.55 14.21 -29.01
C ASN A 47 -10.07 14.27 -28.59
N VAL A 48 -9.45 13.11 -28.37
CA VAL A 48 -8.05 12.94 -27.97
C VAL A 48 -7.36 12.04 -28.98
N SER A 49 -6.16 12.41 -29.43
CA SER A 49 -5.40 11.58 -30.38
C SER A 49 -4.97 10.26 -29.73
N LEU A 50 -4.77 9.22 -30.54
CA LEU A 50 -4.38 7.89 -30.07
C LEU A 50 -3.14 7.93 -29.15
N GLU A 51 -2.14 8.73 -29.50
CA GLU A 51 -0.91 8.88 -28.71
C GLU A 51 -1.19 9.48 -27.33
N LYS A 52 -2.04 10.52 -27.29
CA LYS A 52 -2.37 11.23 -26.06
C LYS A 52 -3.25 10.40 -25.13
N LYS A 53 -4.02 9.44 -25.65
CA LYS A 53 -4.84 8.55 -24.82
C LYS A 53 -4.03 7.77 -23.80
N PHE A 54 -2.74 7.50 -24.06
CA PHE A 54 -1.83 6.82 -23.14
C PHE A 54 -1.14 7.76 -22.13
N ASP A 55 -1.35 9.08 -22.20
CA ASP A 55 -0.77 9.99 -21.22
C ASP A 55 -1.44 9.88 -19.83
N PHE A 56 -2.49 9.05 -19.67
CA PHE A 56 -3.09 8.70 -18.37
C PHE A 56 -2.30 7.66 -17.55
N ILE A 57 -1.31 6.99 -18.15
CA ILE A 57 -0.50 5.94 -17.50
C ILE A 57 0.02 6.32 -16.10
N PRO A 58 0.42 7.57 -15.80
CA PRO A 58 0.84 7.94 -14.44
C PRO A 58 -0.23 7.68 -13.36
N ALA A 59 -1.52 7.75 -13.70
CA ALA A 59 -2.61 7.41 -12.77
C ALA A 59 -2.67 5.92 -12.44
N MET A 60 -2.13 5.06 -13.30
CA MET A 60 -2.12 3.61 -13.09
C MET A 60 -0.98 3.15 -12.17
N ALA A 61 0.06 3.97 -11.99
CA ALA A 61 1.31 3.55 -11.36
C ALA A 61 1.12 2.94 -9.96
N VAL A 62 0.32 3.56 -9.08
CA VAL A 62 0.07 3.00 -7.73
C VAL A 62 -0.62 1.65 -7.82
N PHE A 63 -1.63 1.51 -8.69
CA PHE A 63 -2.38 0.26 -8.82
C PHE A 63 -1.51 -0.87 -9.38
N VAL A 64 -0.92 -0.66 -10.56
CA VAL A 64 -0.20 -1.71 -11.29
C VAL A 64 1.09 -2.12 -10.58
N MET A 65 1.80 -1.17 -9.97
CA MET A 65 3.04 -1.49 -9.28
C MET A 65 2.78 -2.22 -7.95
N ASN A 66 1.69 -1.90 -7.23
CA ASN A 66 1.30 -2.65 -6.02
C ASN A 66 0.63 -3.98 -6.33
N PHE A 67 0.10 -4.19 -7.55
CA PHE A 67 -0.55 -5.45 -7.91
C PHE A 67 0.39 -6.65 -7.78
N ARG A 68 1.69 -6.43 -8.00
CA ARG A 68 2.73 -7.42 -7.68
C ARG A 68 2.66 -7.88 -6.23
N ASP A 69 2.64 -6.94 -5.30
CA ASP A 69 2.65 -7.25 -3.88
C ASP A 69 1.30 -7.85 -3.41
N MET A 70 0.17 -7.45 -4.03
CA MET A 70 -1.14 -8.08 -3.82
C MET A 70 -1.10 -9.58 -4.16
N ASN A 71 -0.49 -9.91 -5.30
CA ASN A 71 -0.36 -11.29 -5.73
C ASN A 71 0.64 -12.09 -4.88
N LEU A 72 1.78 -11.49 -4.54
CA LEU A 72 2.82 -12.13 -3.73
C LEU A 72 2.39 -12.44 -2.30
N TRP A 73 1.72 -11.49 -1.62
CA TRP A 73 1.58 -11.53 -0.15
C TRP A 73 0.13 -11.39 0.36
N VAL A 74 -0.84 -11.12 -0.52
CA VAL A 74 -2.24 -10.86 -0.11
C VAL A 74 -3.21 -11.92 -0.61
N ILE A 75 -3.21 -12.22 -1.91
CA ILE A 75 -4.09 -13.21 -2.53
C ILE A 75 -3.52 -14.63 -2.33
N ARG A 76 -2.22 -14.80 -2.60
CA ARG A 76 -1.54 -16.08 -2.50
C ARG A 76 -1.69 -16.71 -1.13
N PHE A 77 -2.00 -18.01 -1.12
CA PHE A 77 -1.96 -18.83 0.07
C PHE A 77 -0.53 -19.23 0.40
N ASN A 78 -0.18 -19.22 1.69
CA ASN A 78 1.14 -19.68 2.16
C ASN A 78 1.41 -21.15 1.80
N GLU A 79 0.38 -21.99 1.70
CA GLU A 79 0.47 -23.39 1.32
C GLU A 79 -0.51 -23.72 0.20
N GLY A 80 -0.04 -24.37 -0.87
CA GLY A 80 -0.86 -24.96 -1.94
C GLY A 80 -1.29 -26.38 -1.62
N ASN A 81 -1.79 -26.62 -0.41
CA ASN A 81 -2.05 -27.95 0.12
C ASN A 81 -3.34 -28.61 -0.39
N ASP A 82 -4.12 -27.90 -1.20
CA ASP A 82 -5.24 -28.43 -1.98
C ASP A 82 -5.25 -27.84 -3.40
N GLN A 83 -6.00 -28.48 -4.30
CA GLN A 83 -6.04 -28.12 -5.72
C GLN A 83 -6.56 -26.69 -5.94
N PHE A 84 -7.51 -26.20 -5.14
CA PHE A 84 -8.05 -24.85 -5.29
C PHE A 84 -7.01 -23.78 -4.95
N LYS A 85 -6.30 -23.96 -3.82
CA LYS A 85 -5.20 -23.07 -3.44
C LYS A 85 -4.06 -23.11 -4.44
N ALA A 86 -3.73 -24.29 -4.97
CA ALA A 86 -2.66 -24.44 -5.95
C ALA A 86 -2.93 -23.66 -7.25
N VAL A 87 -4.18 -23.70 -7.74
CA VAL A 87 -4.59 -22.96 -8.94
C VAL A 87 -4.52 -21.46 -8.70
N ILE A 88 -5.11 -20.95 -7.61
CA ILE A 88 -5.04 -19.53 -7.24
C ILE A 88 -3.58 -19.08 -7.11
N ASN A 89 -2.74 -19.88 -6.45
CA ASN A 89 -1.32 -19.56 -6.31
C ASN A 89 -0.61 -19.50 -7.66
N SER A 90 -0.93 -20.38 -8.61
CA SER A 90 -0.34 -20.35 -9.95
C SER A 90 -0.62 -19.04 -10.68
N SER A 91 -1.88 -18.59 -10.70
CA SER A 91 -2.26 -17.30 -11.31
C SER A 91 -1.48 -16.14 -10.67
N THR A 92 -1.40 -16.11 -9.33
CA THR A 92 -0.65 -15.04 -8.65
C THR A 92 0.84 -15.00 -8.99
N ILE A 93 1.46 -16.13 -9.40
CA ILE A 93 2.90 -16.19 -9.75
C ILE A 93 3.16 -15.54 -11.12
N GLU A 94 2.18 -15.60 -12.01
CA GLU A 94 2.24 -14.89 -13.28
C GLU A 94 1.98 -13.39 -13.06
N ASP A 95 0.90 -13.06 -12.35
CA ASP A 95 0.46 -11.67 -12.15
C ASP A 95 1.49 -10.81 -11.40
N GLU A 96 2.30 -11.43 -10.52
CA GLU A 96 3.38 -10.70 -9.86
C GLU A 96 4.44 -10.15 -10.83
N THR A 97 4.46 -10.64 -12.07
CA THR A 97 5.40 -10.20 -13.11
C THR A 97 4.91 -8.96 -13.89
N HIS A 98 3.62 -8.63 -13.82
CA HIS A 98 2.97 -7.61 -14.65
C HIS A 98 3.54 -6.20 -14.41
N SER A 99 3.98 -5.88 -13.19
CA SER A 99 4.60 -4.59 -12.90
C SER A 99 5.89 -4.35 -13.71
N ARG A 100 6.61 -5.41 -14.12
CA ARG A 100 7.79 -5.27 -15.00
C ARG A 100 7.40 -4.93 -16.43
N LEU A 101 6.34 -5.56 -16.95
CA LEU A 101 5.79 -5.25 -18.28
C LEU A 101 5.31 -3.78 -18.33
N PHE A 102 4.61 -3.34 -17.27
CA PHE A 102 4.16 -1.95 -17.16
C PHE A 102 5.31 -0.95 -17.22
N LEU A 103 6.39 -1.21 -16.48
CA LEU A 103 7.54 -0.31 -16.43
C LEU A 103 8.34 -0.27 -17.74
N GLU A 104 8.36 -1.38 -18.48
CA GLU A 104 8.89 -1.39 -19.84
C GLU A 104 8.07 -0.51 -20.78
N ASP A 105 6.74 -0.63 -20.75
CA ASP A 105 5.87 0.20 -21.58
C ASP A 105 5.94 1.67 -21.16
N TRP A 106 6.06 1.97 -19.86
CA TRP A 106 6.31 3.33 -19.36
C TRP A 106 7.50 3.99 -20.08
N ARG A 107 8.59 3.24 -20.26
CA ARG A 107 9.78 3.72 -20.98
C ARG A 107 9.51 3.87 -22.48
N LYS A 108 8.80 2.93 -23.11
CA LYS A 108 8.44 3.01 -24.54
C LYS A 108 7.47 4.14 -24.87
N PHE A 109 6.61 4.54 -23.93
CA PHE A 109 5.77 5.73 -24.04
C PHE A 109 6.53 7.04 -23.81
N ASN A 110 7.82 6.95 -23.51
CA ASN A 110 8.72 8.05 -23.19
C ASN A 110 8.20 8.95 -22.05
N LEU A 111 7.62 8.33 -21.02
CA LEU A 111 7.01 9.07 -19.91
C LEU A 111 8.04 9.80 -19.05
N ASP A 112 9.27 9.29 -18.94
CA ASP A 112 10.34 9.95 -18.20
C ASP A 112 10.66 11.33 -18.80
N ASP A 113 10.77 11.45 -20.13
CA ASP A 113 11.02 12.74 -20.80
C ASP A 113 9.80 13.66 -20.80
N LYS A 114 8.59 13.09 -20.90
CA LYS A 114 7.34 13.86 -20.88
C LYS A 114 7.09 14.50 -19.51
N LEU A 115 7.26 13.72 -18.44
CA LEU A 115 6.99 14.15 -17.07
C LEU A 115 8.15 14.91 -16.46
N LYS A 116 9.40 14.52 -16.79
CA LYS A 116 10.63 15.03 -16.19
C LYS A 116 10.64 14.94 -14.67
N TRP A 117 9.92 13.97 -14.12
CA TRP A 117 9.82 13.74 -12.70
C TRP A 117 11.17 13.26 -12.15
N LYS A 118 11.55 13.91 -11.04
CA LYS A 118 12.61 13.42 -10.16
C LYS A 118 12.00 12.44 -9.15
N ALA A 119 12.86 11.79 -8.36
CA ALA A 119 12.40 10.86 -7.32
C ALA A 119 11.39 11.51 -6.34
N SER A 120 11.63 12.75 -5.90
CA SER A 120 10.70 13.46 -5.01
C SER A 120 9.34 13.76 -5.64
N ASP A 121 9.27 13.93 -6.97
CA ASP A 121 8.00 14.10 -7.69
C ASP A 121 7.22 12.79 -7.75
N VAL A 122 7.91 11.66 -7.97
CA VAL A 122 7.30 10.32 -7.92
C VAL A 122 6.79 10.01 -6.51
N LEU A 123 7.59 10.26 -5.46
CA LEU A 123 7.18 10.04 -4.07
C LEU A 123 5.96 10.89 -3.71
N TRP A 124 5.96 12.17 -4.09
CA TRP A 124 4.79 13.02 -3.94
C TRP A 124 3.58 12.45 -4.69
N TRP A 125 3.76 12.11 -5.96
CA TRP A 125 2.67 11.63 -6.82
C TRP A 125 2.04 10.37 -6.21
N LEU A 126 2.84 9.36 -5.91
CA LEU A 126 2.36 8.06 -5.43
C LEU A 126 1.73 8.14 -4.04
N PHE A 127 2.27 8.96 -3.12
CA PHE A 127 1.93 8.84 -1.70
C PHE A 127 1.23 10.06 -1.09
N LEU A 128 1.39 11.26 -1.66
CA LEU A 128 0.88 12.49 -1.07
C LEU A 128 -0.10 13.26 -1.96
N SER A 129 -0.11 13.01 -3.27
CA SER A 129 -1.04 13.68 -4.17
C SER A 129 -2.49 13.30 -3.84
N GLU A 130 -3.38 14.28 -3.98
CA GLU A 130 -4.82 14.06 -3.84
C GLU A 130 -5.36 13.18 -4.97
N ASP A 131 -4.81 13.31 -6.18
CA ASP A 131 -5.18 12.52 -7.35
C ASP A 131 -4.95 11.01 -7.10
N MET A 132 -3.90 10.65 -6.35
CA MET A 132 -3.59 9.25 -6.04
C MET A 132 -4.21 8.71 -4.75
N GLU A 133 -4.92 9.56 -3.99
CA GLU A 133 -5.54 9.16 -2.72
C GLU A 133 -6.58 8.04 -2.86
N PRO A 134 -7.48 8.06 -3.87
CA PRO A 134 -8.43 6.96 -4.09
C PRO A 134 -7.74 5.63 -4.38
N PHE A 135 -6.69 5.61 -5.21
CA PHE A 135 -5.96 4.37 -5.53
C PHE A 135 -5.31 3.73 -4.31
N ARG A 136 -4.72 4.54 -3.40
CA ARG A 136 -4.18 4.03 -2.13
C ARG A 136 -5.27 3.44 -1.24
N LYS A 137 -6.43 4.11 -1.15
CA LYS A 137 -7.60 3.60 -0.43
C LYS A 137 -8.06 2.25 -1.01
N TYR A 138 -8.20 2.18 -2.33
CA TYR A 138 -8.62 0.96 -3.03
C TYR A 138 -7.63 -0.19 -2.85
N GLY A 139 -6.32 0.08 -2.83
CA GLY A 139 -5.32 -0.94 -2.49
C GLY A 139 -5.53 -1.54 -1.10
N VAL A 140 -5.91 -0.72 -0.10
CA VAL A 140 -6.23 -1.22 1.25
C VAL A 140 -7.58 -1.95 1.28
N GLU A 141 -8.59 -1.48 0.53
CA GLU A 141 -9.86 -2.17 0.40
C GLU A 141 -9.71 -3.54 -0.28
N PHE A 142 -8.81 -3.65 -1.26
CA PHE A 142 -8.43 -4.91 -1.90
C PHE A 142 -7.83 -5.88 -0.87
N MET A 143 -6.82 -5.43 -0.09
CA MET A 143 -6.24 -6.24 1.00
C MET A 143 -7.29 -6.75 1.97
N LYS A 144 -8.27 -5.90 2.28
CA LYS A 144 -9.35 -6.26 3.20
C LYS A 144 -10.18 -7.43 2.71
N LEU A 145 -10.38 -7.62 1.40
CA LEU A 145 -11.11 -8.76 0.85
C LEU A 145 -10.46 -10.09 1.28
N SER A 146 -9.13 -10.19 1.19
CA SER A 146 -8.37 -11.38 1.63
C SER A 146 -8.35 -11.58 3.15
N THR A 147 -8.59 -10.52 3.94
CA THR A 147 -8.82 -10.69 5.39
C THR A 147 -10.24 -11.15 5.70
N GLU A 148 -11.21 -10.72 4.90
CA GLU A 148 -12.62 -11.03 5.11
C GLU A 148 -12.96 -12.42 4.60
N ASP A 149 -12.28 -13.00 3.60
CA ASP A 149 -12.59 -14.33 3.06
C ASP A 149 -12.33 -15.50 4.02
N ASN A 150 -11.61 -15.28 5.12
CA ASN A 150 -11.25 -16.28 6.14
C ASN A 150 -10.40 -17.46 5.61
N ASN A 151 -9.54 -17.21 4.61
CA ASN A 151 -8.64 -18.22 4.03
C ASN A 151 -9.41 -19.39 3.37
N ASP A 152 -10.67 -19.14 2.96
CA ASP A 152 -11.49 -20.07 2.18
C ASP A 152 -11.18 -19.90 0.69
N PRO A 153 -10.66 -20.94 -0.01
CA PRO A 153 -10.27 -20.83 -1.41
C PRO A 153 -11.44 -20.58 -2.37
N LEU A 154 -12.66 -21.04 -2.06
CA LEU A 154 -13.83 -20.80 -2.94
C LEU A 154 -14.30 -19.34 -2.83
N VAL A 155 -14.25 -18.78 -1.62
CA VAL A 155 -14.55 -17.35 -1.40
C VAL A 155 -13.45 -16.48 -1.97
N ARG A 156 -12.18 -16.90 -1.87
CA ARG A 156 -11.04 -16.16 -2.44
C ARG A 156 -11.09 -16.11 -3.96
N PHE A 157 -11.36 -17.25 -4.58
CA PHE A 157 -11.58 -17.33 -6.02
C PHE A 157 -12.65 -16.34 -6.47
N ALA A 158 -13.81 -16.29 -5.79
CA ALA A 158 -14.92 -15.43 -6.18
C ALA A 158 -14.56 -13.93 -6.29
N HIS A 159 -13.74 -13.39 -5.38
CA HIS A 159 -13.33 -11.98 -5.45
C HIS A 159 -12.10 -11.76 -6.33
N SER A 160 -11.20 -12.74 -6.44
CA SER A 160 -10.03 -12.66 -7.34
C SER A 160 -10.47 -12.68 -8.80
N GLU A 161 -11.36 -13.61 -9.18
CA GLU A 161 -11.97 -13.70 -10.51
C GLU A 161 -12.80 -12.47 -10.90
N ALA A 162 -13.44 -11.82 -9.91
CA ALA A 162 -14.09 -10.54 -10.17
C ALA A 162 -13.07 -9.46 -10.54
N GLY A 163 -11.87 -9.48 -9.93
CA GLY A 163 -10.75 -8.61 -10.30
C GLY A 163 -10.23 -8.90 -11.70
N GLU A 164 -10.00 -10.18 -12.02
CA GLU A 164 -9.58 -10.64 -13.36
C GLU A 164 -10.59 -10.23 -14.44
N ALA A 165 -11.89 -10.43 -14.20
CA ALA A 165 -12.92 -9.99 -15.13
C ALA A 165 -12.90 -8.48 -15.38
N CYS A 166 -12.56 -7.68 -14.37
CA CYS A 166 -12.38 -6.23 -14.54
C CYS A 166 -11.13 -5.89 -15.36
N GLY A 167 -10.01 -6.58 -15.10
CA GLY A 167 -8.77 -6.47 -15.87
C GLY A 167 -8.99 -6.81 -17.33
N HIS A 168 -9.70 -7.90 -17.61
CA HIS A 168 -10.08 -8.33 -18.96
C HIS A 168 -10.85 -7.22 -19.71
N VAL A 169 -11.84 -6.59 -19.09
CA VAL A 169 -12.58 -5.48 -19.72
C VAL A 169 -11.66 -4.30 -20.01
N PHE A 170 -10.72 -3.99 -19.11
CA PHE A 170 -9.73 -2.94 -19.35
C PHE A 170 -8.85 -3.27 -20.57
N PHE A 171 -8.30 -4.49 -20.64
CA PHE A 171 -7.40 -4.91 -21.72
C PHE A 171 -8.11 -5.10 -23.06
N GLU A 172 -9.34 -5.64 -23.07
CA GLU A 172 -10.21 -5.70 -24.25
C GLU A 172 -10.35 -4.33 -24.95
N ASN A 173 -10.38 -3.25 -24.17
CA ASN A 173 -10.52 -1.89 -24.68
C ASN A 173 -9.19 -1.22 -25.05
N ILE A 174 -8.10 -1.48 -24.30
CA ILE A 174 -6.82 -0.77 -24.47
C ILE A 174 -5.87 -1.48 -25.46
N SER A 175 -5.87 -2.81 -25.51
CA SER A 175 -4.91 -3.61 -26.29
C SER A 175 -4.96 -3.35 -27.80
N PRO A 176 -6.14 -3.27 -28.43
CA PRO A 176 -6.22 -2.92 -29.85
C PRO A 176 -5.65 -1.52 -30.16
N MET A 177 -5.79 -0.57 -29.23
CA MET A 177 -5.26 0.79 -29.37
C MET A 177 -3.74 0.81 -29.25
N ALA A 178 -3.19 0.09 -28.26
CA ALA A 178 -1.76 -0.02 -28.03
C ALA A 178 -1.07 -0.70 -29.21
N ASP A 179 -1.65 -1.78 -29.75
CA ASP A 179 -1.11 -2.49 -30.92
C ASP A 179 -1.12 -1.61 -32.18
N ASN A 180 -2.17 -0.82 -32.39
CA ASN A 180 -2.24 0.12 -33.51
C ASN A 180 -1.15 1.20 -33.39
N LEU A 181 -0.98 1.76 -32.19
CA LEU A 181 0.09 2.70 -31.90
C LEU A 181 1.48 2.06 -32.05
N GLY A 182 1.62 0.80 -31.63
CA GLY A 182 2.83 0.00 -31.76
C GLY A 182 3.23 -0.17 -33.22
N LYS A 183 2.28 -0.57 -34.08
CA LYS A 183 2.48 -0.64 -35.54
C LYS A 183 2.90 0.69 -36.15
N LYS A 184 2.30 1.81 -35.71
CA LYS A 184 2.65 3.15 -36.19
C LYS A 184 4.08 3.55 -35.78
N ASN A 185 4.49 3.21 -34.57
CA ASN A 185 5.78 3.62 -34.00
C ASN A 185 6.89 2.58 -34.19
N ASN A 186 6.59 1.41 -34.78
CA ASN A 186 7.45 0.24 -34.83
C ASN A 186 7.96 -0.17 -33.42
N LEU A 187 7.04 -0.22 -32.47
CA LEU A 187 7.25 -0.62 -31.09
C LEU A 187 6.24 -1.72 -30.72
N GLU A 188 6.62 -2.58 -29.78
CA GLU A 188 5.72 -3.55 -29.15
C GLU A 188 5.45 -3.07 -27.73
N TYR A 189 4.19 -2.84 -27.36
CA TYR A 189 3.80 -2.48 -26.00
C TYR A 189 3.29 -3.75 -25.30
N ARG A 190 4.06 -4.33 -24.38
CA ARG A 190 3.78 -5.68 -23.87
C ARG A 190 2.74 -5.72 -22.77
N TYR A 191 2.67 -4.68 -21.94
CA TYR A 191 1.65 -4.59 -20.89
C TYR A 191 0.32 -4.10 -21.46
N PHE A 192 0.37 -3.08 -22.31
CA PHE A 192 -0.83 -2.47 -22.85
C PHE A 192 -1.32 -3.11 -24.14
N GLY A 193 -0.50 -3.85 -24.88
CA GLY A 193 -0.87 -4.52 -26.13
C GLY A 193 -1.47 -5.91 -25.93
N SER A 194 -1.60 -6.68 -27.01
CA SER A 194 -2.24 -8.01 -26.94
C SER A 194 -1.41 -9.07 -26.21
N PHE A 195 -0.09 -8.87 -26.06
CA PHE A 195 0.79 -9.81 -25.35
C PHE A 195 0.28 -10.16 -23.94
N HIS A 196 -0.18 -9.16 -23.18
CA HIS A 196 -0.71 -9.37 -21.82
C HIS A 196 -2.01 -10.16 -21.84
N LEU A 197 -2.95 -9.81 -22.71
CA LEU A 197 -4.24 -10.50 -22.83
C LEU A 197 -4.07 -11.97 -23.25
N ASP A 198 -3.09 -12.24 -24.13
CA ASP A 198 -2.77 -13.60 -24.59
C ASP A 198 -2.18 -14.47 -23.47
N LEU A 199 -1.47 -13.86 -22.51
CA LEU A 199 -1.01 -14.53 -21.29
C LEU A 199 -2.19 -14.88 -20.38
N GLU A 200 -3.03 -13.89 -20.03
CA GLU A 200 -4.15 -14.05 -19.10
C GLU A 200 -5.22 -15.06 -19.60
N THR A 201 -5.49 -15.10 -20.92
CA THR A 201 -6.57 -15.94 -21.49
C THR A 201 -6.33 -17.44 -21.28
N GLY A 202 -5.07 -17.88 -21.26
CA GLY A 202 -4.74 -19.28 -20.96
C GLY A 202 -5.12 -19.68 -19.53
N HIS A 203 -4.93 -18.76 -18.58
CA HIS A 203 -5.10 -19.03 -17.16
C HIS A 203 -6.56 -19.01 -16.71
N VAL A 204 -7.39 -18.13 -17.26
CA VAL A 204 -8.84 -18.08 -16.96
C VAL A 204 -9.52 -19.40 -17.35
N LEU A 205 -9.18 -19.96 -18.52
CA LEU A 205 -9.76 -21.22 -18.99
C LEU A 205 -9.35 -22.41 -18.10
N GLU A 206 -8.11 -22.42 -17.62
CA GLU A 206 -7.61 -23.49 -16.75
C GLU A 206 -8.12 -23.38 -15.31
N SER A 207 -8.36 -22.17 -14.80
CA SER A 207 -8.84 -21.95 -13.44
C SER A 207 -10.34 -22.29 -13.32
N GLU A 208 -11.18 -21.80 -14.22
CA GLU A 208 -12.65 -21.95 -14.14
C GLU A 208 -13.09 -23.41 -14.09
N ASP A 209 -12.44 -24.28 -14.87
CA ASP A 209 -12.80 -25.69 -14.98
C ASP A 209 -12.74 -26.44 -13.64
N ILE A 210 -11.90 -25.98 -12.72
CA ILE A 210 -11.70 -26.60 -11.40
C ILE A 210 -12.78 -26.14 -10.40
N PHE A 211 -13.25 -24.90 -10.55
CA PHE A 211 -14.20 -24.29 -9.61
C PHE A 211 -15.66 -24.41 -10.06
N GLN A 212 -15.95 -24.48 -11.37
CA GLN A 212 -17.30 -24.35 -11.91
C GLN A 212 -18.33 -25.29 -11.26
N ASP A 213 -17.97 -26.55 -11.03
CA ASP A 213 -18.90 -27.58 -10.55
C ASP A 213 -18.98 -27.67 -9.02
N GLN A 214 -18.26 -26.82 -8.30
CA GLN A 214 -18.25 -26.84 -6.85
C GLN A 214 -19.59 -26.33 -6.28
N GLN A 215 -20.15 -27.11 -5.37
CA GLN A 215 -21.26 -26.69 -4.52
C GLN A 215 -20.71 -25.91 -3.33
N ILE A 216 -21.39 -24.83 -2.97
CA ILE A 216 -20.98 -23.96 -1.86
C ILE A 216 -22.10 -23.85 -0.83
N THR A 217 -21.73 -23.60 0.42
CA THR A 217 -22.71 -23.36 1.47
C THR A 217 -23.43 -22.02 1.27
N PRO A 218 -24.63 -21.81 1.84
CA PRO A 218 -25.29 -20.51 1.81
C PRO A 218 -24.44 -19.39 2.42
N GLU A 219 -23.62 -19.70 3.42
CA GLU A 219 -22.68 -18.74 4.02
C GLU A 219 -21.57 -18.34 3.03
N GLN A 220 -20.90 -19.33 2.43
CA GLN A 220 -19.89 -19.10 1.40
C GLN A 220 -20.49 -18.31 0.23
N TYR A 221 -21.65 -18.69 -0.27
CA TYR A 221 -22.33 -17.98 -1.35
C TYR A 221 -22.58 -16.50 -1.04
N ASN A 222 -23.20 -16.20 0.11
CA ASN A 222 -23.47 -14.82 0.51
C ASN A 222 -22.18 -14.00 0.65
N LYS A 223 -21.12 -14.64 1.16
CA LYS A 223 -19.82 -14.02 1.35
C LYS A 223 -19.11 -13.79 0.02
N SER A 224 -19.07 -14.78 -0.87
CA SER A 224 -18.54 -14.69 -2.23
C SER A 224 -19.20 -13.56 -3.02
N ILE A 225 -20.54 -13.47 -3.01
CA ILE A 225 -21.25 -12.38 -3.67
C ILE A 225 -20.87 -11.02 -3.09
N LYS A 226 -20.83 -10.91 -1.75
CA LYS A 226 -20.50 -9.64 -1.08
C LYS A 226 -19.10 -9.18 -1.49
N LEU A 227 -18.10 -10.07 -1.45
CA LEU A 227 -16.71 -9.71 -1.74
C LEU A 227 -16.47 -9.48 -3.24
N ALA A 228 -17.07 -10.30 -4.12
CA ALA A 228 -17.03 -10.09 -5.57
C ALA A 228 -17.63 -8.74 -5.97
N LYS A 229 -18.81 -8.38 -5.45
CA LYS A 229 -19.41 -7.06 -5.70
C LYS A 229 -18.54 -5.91 -5.17
N HIS A 230 -17.87 -6.11 -4.04
CA HIS A 230 -16.96 -5.11 -3.51
C HIS A 230 -15.74 -4.94 -4.42
N MET A 231 -15.22 -6.02 -4.99
CA MET A 231 -14.15 -5.95 -6.00
C MET A 231 -14.59 -5.14 -7.24
N PHE A 232 -15.78 -5.40 -7.79
CA PHE A 232 -16.30 -4.58 -8.90
C PHE A 232 -16.43 -3.11 -8.52
N SER A 233 -16.88 -2.79 -7.30
CA SER A 233 -16.96 -1.40 -6.82
C SER A 233 -15.58 -0.74 -6.69
N ILE A 234 -14.53 -1.50 -6.37
CA ILE A 234 -13.15 -1.00 -6.36
C ILE A 234 -12.74 -0.62 -7.78
N PHE A 235 -12.96 -1.49 -8.76
CA PHE A 235 -12.58 -1.24 -10.16
C PHE A 235 -13.41 -0.14 -10.83
N ASP A 236 -14.69 -0.03 -10.53
CA ASP A 236 -15.55 1.10 -10.94
C ASP A 236 -14.92 2.42 -10.46
N GLY A 237 -14.54 2.48 -9.18
CA GLY A 237 -13.83 3.62 -8.61
C GLY A 237 -12.45 3.88 -9.25
N ILE A 238 -11.68 2.84 -9.57
CA ILE A 238 -10.39 2.97 -10.27
C ILE A 238 -10.60 3.61 -11.65
N HIS A 239 -11.57 3.11 -12.43
CA HIS A 239 -11.88 3.66 -13.75
C HIS A 239 -12.42 5.09 -13.70
N ASP A 240 -13.23 5.43 -12.71
CA ASP A 240 -13.64 6.82 -12.44
C ASP A 240 -12.43 7.73 -12.24
N ASN A 241 -11.43 7.26 -11.49
CA ASN A 241 -10.22 8.04 -11.24
C ASN A 241 -9.30 8.13 -12.46
N PHE A 242 -9.24 7.10 -13.31
CA PHE A 242 -8.58 7.21 -14.62
C PHE A 242 -9.26 8.26 -15.50
N LEU A 243 -10.59 8.28 -15.55
CA LEU A 243 -11.35 9.30 -16.28
C LEU A 243 -11.12 10.71 -15.71
N ASN A 244 -11.08 10.85 -14.39
CA ASN A 244 -10.79 12.14 -13.74
C ASN A 244 -9.39 12.64 -14.08
N TYR A 245 -8.38 11.76 -14.05
CA TYR A 245 -7.03 12.10 -14.49
C TYR A 245 -7.02 12.54 -15.95
N ALA A 246 -7.65 11.75 -16.83
CA ALA A 246 -7.70 12.01 -18.26
C ALA A 246 -8.31 13.40 -18.57
N LYS A 247 -9.46 13.71 -17.97
CA LYS A 247 -10.10 15.03 -18.11
C LYS A 247 -9.25 16.17 -17.57
N LYS A 248 -8.57 15.94 -16.44
CA LYS A 248 -7.79 16.98 -15.76
C LYS A 248 -6.47 17.31 -16.47
N TYR A 249 -5.76 16.29 -16.97
CA TYR A 249 -4.39 16.42 -17.47
C TYR A 249 -4.27 16.11 -18.96
N VAL A 250 -4.87 15.02 -19.43
CA VAL A 250 -4.72 14.60 -20.84
C VAL A 250 -5.46 15.54 -21.79
N GLU A 251 -6.73 15.83 -21.52
CA GLU A 251 -7.55 16.71 -22.37
C GLU A 251 -7.05 18.16 -22.35
N THR A 252 -6.53 18.62 -21.21
CA THR A 252 -6.01 19.99 -21.04
C THR A 252 -4.57 20.14 -21.53
N GLY A 253 -3.86 19.03 -21.78
CA GLY A 253 -2.41 19.02 -22.02
C GLY A 253 -1.58 19.43 -20.80
N GLY A 254 -2.16 19.39 -19.60
CA GLY A 254 -1.48 19.62 -18.35
C GLY A 254 -0.71 18.39 -17.87
N LEU A 255 0.20 18.59 -16.92
CA LEU A 255 0.87 17.51 -16.22
C LEU A 255 0.58 17.64 -14.72
N PRO A 256 0.64 16.53 -13.95
CA PRO A 256 0.61 16.62 -12.50
C PRO A 256 1.89 17.30 -12.01
N HIS A 257 1.74 18.29 -11.15
CA HIS A 257 2.85 19.01 -10.54
C HIS A 257 2.66 19.08 -9.04
N LYS A 258 3.74 18.82 -8.31
CA LYS A 258 3.81 19.09 -6.88
C LYS A 258 3.58 20.57 -6.66
N LYS A 259 2.48 20.94 -6.00
CA LYS A 259 2.36 22.28 -5.45
C LYS A 259 3.48 22.42 -4.42
N MET A 260 4.43 23.33 -4.66
CA MET A 260 5.39 23.68 -3.62
C MET A 260 4.58 24.07 -2.39
N ALA A 261 4.84 23.41 -1.26
CA ALA A 261 4.23 23.82 -0.01
C ALA A 261 4.53 25.31 0.15
N ILE A 262 3.48 26.11 0.39
CA ILE A 262 3.65 27.48 0.83
C ILE A 262 4.64 27.40 1.99
N ASP A 263 5.75 28.12 1.87
CA ASP A 263 6.79 28.21 2.87
C ASP A 263 6.15 28.10 4.26
N TYR A 264 6.36 26.97 4.96
CA TYR A 264 6.12 26.88 6.39
C TYR A 264 7.20 27.70 7.12
N VAL A 265 7.48 28.89 6.59
CA VAL A 265 8.16 29.98 7.26
C VAL A 265 7.05 30.79 7.92
N ASP A 266 6.45 30.22 8.96
CA ASP A 266 6.09 31.09 10.07
C ASP A 266 7.37 31.32 10.86
N ASN A 267 7.90 32.52 10.69
CA ASN A 267 9.12 33.07 11.27
C ASN A 267 8.98 33.30 12.79
N GLN A 268 8.37 32.35 13.52
CA GLN A 268 8.15 32.42 14.97
C GLN A 268 8.46 31.07 15.63
N ASN A 269 9.73 30.66 15.53
CA ASN A 269 10.57 30.13 16.62
C ASN A 269 11.79 29.43 16.01
N LYS A 270 12.79 30.24 15.61
CA LYS A 270 14.18 29.78 15.73
C LYS A 270 14.39 29.51 17.21
N SER A 271 14.59 28.25 17.60
CA SER A 271 14.51 27.73 18.98
C SER A 271 13.09 27.44 19.45
N THR A 272 12.62 26.22 19.19
CA THR A 272 12.14 25.40 20.29
C THR A 272 12.70 23.99 20.11
N ASN A 273 13.53 23.56 21.06
CA ASN A 273 13.72 22.16 21.39
C ASN A 273 12.33 21.59 21.74
N ILE A 274 11.51 21.25 20.74
CA ILE A 274 10.41 20.32 20.94
C ILE A 274 11.03 18.94 20.82
N GLY A 275 11.91 18.62 21.78
CA GLY A 275 12.31 17.25 22.02
C GLY A 275 11.08 16.44 22.36
N TYR A 276 11.18 15.12 22.12
CA TYR A 276 10.31 14.10 22.68
C TYR A 276 9.65 14.60 23.97
N ILE A 277 8.33 14.83 23.95
CA ILE A 277 7.58 15.08 25.18
C ILE A 277 7.69 13.74 25.90
N PRO A 278 8.43 13.64 27.03
CA PRO A 278 8.48 12.41 27.78
C PRO A 278 7.03 12.00 28.04
N SER A 279 6.71 10.73 27.81
CA SER A 279 5.43 10.21 28.29
C SER A 279 5.32 10.67 29.74
N LYS A 280 4.26 11.43 30.06
CA LYS A 280 4.03 11.78 31.47
C LYS A 280 4.09 10.45 32.21
N ASN A 281 4.68 10.41 33.40
CA ASN A 281 4.70 9.22 34.24
C ASN A 281 3.25 8.82 34.54
N PHE A 282 2.67 8.03 33.64
CA PHE A 282 1.30 7.59 33.65
C PHE A 282 1.26 6.23 34.37
N GLN A 283 0.22 6.05 35.17
CA GLN A 283 0.12 4.90 36.07
C GLN A 283 -0.42 3.68 35.33
N ILE A 284 0.47 2.91 34.71
CA ILE A 284 0.10 1.69 33.98
C ILE A 284 -0.67 0.73 34.89
N HIS A 285 -1.85 0.32 34.43
CA HIS A 285 -2.70 -0.63 35.13
C HIS A 285 -1.99 -1.98 35.30
N SER A 286 -2.20 -2.65 36.43
CA SER A 286 -1.50 -3.90 36.76
C SER A 286 -1.64 -4.97 35.69
N SER A 287 -2.81 -5.07 35.06
CA SER A 287 -3.10 -6.05 34.00
C SER A 287 -2.36 -5.81 32.67
N GLN A 288 -1.72 -4.65 32.49
CA GLN A 288 -0.97 -4.29 31.28
C GLN A 288 0.54 -4.19 31.52
N LYS A 289 1.03 -4.41 32.75
CA LYS A 289 2.45 -4.26 33.10
C LYS A 289 3.36 -5.21 32.32
N ASP A 290 2.91 -6.42 32.05
CA ASP A 290 3.70 -7.41 31.32
C ASP A 290 3.86 -7.01 29.85
N LEU A 291 2.80 -6.47 29.23
CA LEU A 291 2.84 -5.92 27.86
C LEU A 291 3.84 -4.76 27.75
N GLU A 292 3.78 -3.81 28.69
CA GLU A 292 4.73 -2.70 28.73
C GLU A 292 6.17 -3.19 28.94
N SER A 293 6.36 -4.19 29.81
CA SER A 293 7.69 -4.75 30.09
C SER A 293 8.25 -5.45 28.85
N HIS A 294 7.41 -6.17 28.11
CA HIS A 294 7.76 -6.80 26.84
C HIS A 294 8.15 -5.75 25.79
N LEU A 295 7.32 -4.71 25.61
CA LEU A 295 7.63 -3.59 24.71
C LEU A 295 8.99 -2.95 25.04
N LYS A 296 9.23 -2.63 26.31
CA LYS A 296 10.51 -2.04 26.77
C LYS A 296 11.70 -2.96 26.54
N TYR A 297 11.52 -4.26 26.71
CA TYR A 297 12.54 -5.26 26.41
C TYR A 297 12.89 -5.24 24.91
N ARG A 298 11.88 -5.29 24.02
CA ARG A 298 12.09 -5.21 22.56
C ARG A 298 12.76 -3.89 22.15
N MET A 299 12.34 -2.76 22.72
CA MET A 299 12.98 -1.45 22.50
C MET A 299 14.47 -1.46 22.86
N LYS A 300 14.81 -1.96 24.05
CA LYS A 300 16.20 -2.03 24.51
C LYS A 300 17.05 -2.94 23.63
N ASN A 301 16.49 -4.04 23.12
CA ASN A 301 17.22 -4.90 22.19
C ASN A 301 17.51 -4.17 20.87
N ALA A 302 16.50 -3.51 20.29
CA ALA A 302 16.66 -2.75 19.05
C ALA A 302 17.68 -1.60 19.19
N GLU A 303 17.76 -0.93 20.34
CA GLU A 303 18.77 0.12 20.60
C GLU A 303 20.23 -0.36 20.43
N ASN A 304 20.48 -1.66 20.60
CA ASN A 304 21.82 -2.25 20.48
C ASN A 304 22.13 -2.75 19.05
N HIS A 305 21.28 -2.46 18.07
CA HIS A 305 21.47 -2.93 16.70
C HIS A 305 22.75 -2.34 16.06
N SER A 306 23.51 -3.18 15.34
CA SER A 306 24.79 -2.81 14.72
C SER A 306 24.69 -1.64 13.73
N PHE A 307 23.52 -1.42 13.13
CA PHE A 307 23.24 -0.25 12.30
C PHE A 307 23.47 1.07 13.02
N TYR A 308 23.02 1.18 14.28
CA TYR A 308 23.19 2.40 15.06
C TYR A 308 24.64 2.64 15.45
N GLU A 309 25.41 1.58 15.68
CA GLU A 309 26.86 1.69 15.88
C GLU A 309 27.57 2.18 14.60
N TRP A 310 27.15 1.73 13.41
CA TRP A 310 27.64 2.29 12.16
C TRP A 310 27.32 3.79 12.03
N MET A 311 26.09 4.20 12.35
CA MET A 311 25.70 5.63 12.29
C MET A 311 26.58 6.51 13.18
N LYS A 312 26.92 6.04 14.39
CA LYS A 312 27.75 6.79 15.35
C LYS A 312 29.23 6.82 14.94
N ASN A 313 29.78 5.66 14.56
CA ASN A 313 31.23 5.45 14.56
C ASN A 313 31.88 5.53 13.17
N ASP A 314 31.12 5.43 12.08
CA ASP A 314 31.68 5.54 10.72
C ASP A 314 32.23 6.97 10.47
N ASN A 315 33.27 7.12 9.67
CA ASN A 315 33.97 8.40 9.45
C ASN A 315 33.31 9.30 8.40
N LEU A 316 32.21 8.88 7.77
CA LEU A 316 31.49 9.69 6.79
C LEU A 316 30.86 10.94 7.43
N PRO A 317 30.82 12.07 6.69
CA PRO A 317 30.04 13.24 7.11
C PRO A 317 28.57 12.89 7.35
N ALA A 318 27.92 13.59 8.29
CA ALA A 318 26.55 13.27 8.70
C ALA A 318 25.55 13.27 7.54
N LEU A 319 25.64 14.27 6.66
CA LEU A 319 24.82 14.35 5.44
C LEU A 319 24.98 13.09 4.57
N LYS A 320 26.21 12.59 4.40
CA LYS A 320 26.51 11.42 3.58
C LYS A 320 26.00 10.13 4.22
N LYS A 321 26.05 10.02 5.55
CA LYS A 321 25.44 8.90 6.27
C LYS A 321 23.93 8.87 6.03
N LEU A 322 23.24 9.99 6.20
CA LEU A 322 21.80 10.09 5.95
C LEU A 322 21.46 9.71 4.49
N GLN A 323 22.17 10.28 3.51
CA GLN A 323 21.95 9.97 2.09
C GLN A 323 22.09 8.48 1.73
N ARG A 324 22.84 7.69 2.52
CA ARG A 324 23.12 6.27 2.21
C ARG A 324 22.04 5.27 2.61
N PHE A 325 21.17 5.60 3.56
CA PHE A 325 20.11 4.67 3.99
C PHE A 325 18.71 5.25 3.86
N ILE A 326 18.54 6.58 3.90
CA ILE A 326 17.22 7.22 3.86
C ILE A 326 16.37 6.78 2.66
N PRO A 327 16.91 6.53 1.45
CA PRO A 327 16.08 6.03 0.36
C PRO A 327 15.34 4.72 0.67
N LEU A 328 15.90 3.83 1.50
CA LEU A 328 15.25 2.56 1.87
C LEU A 328 13.99 2.77 2.73
N TRP A 329 13.94 3.84 3.52
CA TRP A 329 12.84 4.10 4.44
C TRP A 329 11.64 4.80 3.77
N ALA A 330 11.74 5.14 2.48
CA ALA A 330 10.68 5.85 1.78
C ALA A 330 9.35 5.08 1.84
N VAL A 331 9.38 3.78 1.54
CA VAL A 331 8.20 2.93 1.57
C VAL A 331 7.60 2.86 2.96
N ASP A 332 8.38 2.61 4.03
CA ASP A 332 7.83 2.49 5.39
C ASP A 332 7.15 3.78 5.83
N ILE A 333 7.80 4.92 5.59
CA ILE A 333 7.34 6.22 6.07
C ILE A 333 6.07 6.67 5.33
N PHE A 334 6.03 6.47 4.01
CA PHE A 334 4.82 6.75 3.24
C PHE A 334 3.72 5.72 3.48
N GLY A 335 4.06 4.44 3.64
CA GLY A 335 3.11 3.37 3.96
C GLY A 335 2.49 3.53 5.34
N TYR A 336 3.25 4.06 6.31
CA TYR A 336 2.74 4.34 7.65
C TYR A 336 1.57 5.33 7.63
N ARG A 337 1.57 6.28 6.69
CA ARG A 337 0.41 7.16 6.48
C ARG A 337 -0.85 6.37 6.14
N ASP A 338 -0.76 5.42 5.22
CA ASP A 338 -1.91 4.66 4.75
C ASP A 338 -2.40 3.65 5.80
N LEU A 339 -1.49 3.05 6.59
CA LEU A 339 -1.86 2.26 7.77
C LEU A 339 -2.73 3.08 8.74
N ASN A 340 -2.26 4.28 9.09
CA ASN A 340 -3.00 5.16 9.98
C ASN A 340 -4.34 5.59 9.37
N LYS A 341 -4.34 5.96 8.09
CA LYS A 341 -5.52 6.53 7.45
C LYS A 341 -6.61 5.52 7.13
N TYR A 342 -6.24 4.33 6.64
CA TYR A 342 -7.17 3.37 6.05
C TYR A 342 -7.29 2.07 6.83
N VAL A 343 -6.28 1.68 7.61
CA VAL A 343 -6.28 0.43 8.37
C VAL A 343 -6.77 0.65 9.81
N PHE A 344 -6.13 1.57 10.54
CA PHE A 344 -6.39 1.73 11.98
C PHE A 344 -7.64 2.56 12.30
N ARG A 345 -8.06 3.46 11.41
CA ARG A 345 -9.21 4.31 11.69
C ARG A 345 -10.52 3.55 11.72
N TYR A 346 -11.42 3.98 12.59
CA TYR A 346 -12.81 3.59 12.60
C TYR A 346 -13.61 4.61 11.79
N ASN A 347 -14.37 4.13 10.81
CA ASN A 347 -15.27 4.98 10.02
C ASN A 347 -16.37 5.61 10.88
N LYS A 348 -16.82 4.91 11.93
CA LYS A 348 -17.86 5.34 12.86
C LYS A 348 -17.43 4.98 14.29
N PRO A 349 -16.53 5.75 14.92
CA PRO A 349 -16.07 5.48 16.27
C PRO A 349 -17.24 5.59 17.26
N LYS A 350 -17.39 4.58 18.13
CA LYS A 350 -18.47 4.47 19.13
C LYS A 350 -17.97 4.59 20.55
N THR A 351 -16.69 4.28 20.78
CA THR A 351 -16.09 4.33 22.11
C THR A 351 -14.99 5.37 22.17
N ASP A 352 -14.77 5.85 23.38
CA ASP A 352 -13.69 6.73 23.81
C ASP A 352 -12.29 6.24 23.36
N LEU A 353 -12.07 4.92 23.38
CA LEU A 353 -10.86 4.29 22.84
C LEU A 353 -10.78 4.39 21.31
N GLU A 354 -11.88 4.13 20.60
CA GLU A 354 -11.94 4.26 19.12
C GLU A 354 -11.73 5.72 18.67
N TYR A 355 -12.27 6.70 19.41
CA TYR A 355 -11.98 8.12 19.18
C TYR A 355 -10.50 8.46 19.42
N SER A 356 -9.88 7.82 20.41
CA SER A 356 -8.44 7.97 20.68
C SER A 356 -7.59 7.40 19.54
N VAL A 357 -7.92 6.20 19.03
CA VAL A 357 -7.29 5.61 17.84
C VAL A 357 -7.36 6.58 16.66
N ASN A 358 -8.55 7.08 16.34
CA ASN A 358 -8.73 8.01 15.22
C ASN A 358 -7.93 9.31 15.40
N THR A 359 -7.84 9.82 16.62
CA THR A 359 -7.09 11.05 16.92
C THR A 359 -5.59 10.85 16.74
N ILE A 360 -5.04 9.76 17.28
CA ILE A 360 -3.62 9.41 17.12
C ILE A 360 -3.32 9.21 15.64
N ALA A 361 -4.12 8.39 14.94
CA ALA A 361 -3.92 8.09 13.52
C ALA A 361 -3.93 9.35 12.64
N SER A 362 -4.83 10.29 12.93
CA SER A 362 -4.94 11.57 12.19
C SER A 362 -3.72 12.48 12.37
N ASN A 363 -2.96 12.34 13.46
CA ASN A 363 -1.71 13.07 13.65
C ASN A 363 -0.55 12.38 12.93
N LEU A 364 -0.49 11.05 13.02
CA LEU A 364 0.57 10.23 12.42
C LEU A 364 0.52 10.23 10.89
N GLU A 365 -0.67 10.25 10.29
CA GLU A 365 -0.81 10.26 8.81
C GLU A 365 -0.18 11.49 8.12
N LYS A 366 0.23 12.51 8.89
CA LYS A 366 0.80 13.77 8.36
C LYS A 366 2.32 13.79 8.30
N HIS A 367 3.02 12.88 8.98
CA HIS A 367 4.48 12.98 9.13
C HIS A 367 5.23 12.80 7.80
N SER A 368 4.68 12.03 6.86
CA SER A 368 5.27 11.78 5.55
C SER A 368 5.50 13.04 4.71
N GLN A 369 4.77 14.13 4.98
CA GLN A 369 5.03 15.44 4.36
C GLN A 369 6.38 16.03 4.80
N LEU A 370 6.73 15.88 6.08
CA LEU A 370 8.03 16.30 6.60
C LEU A 370 9.15 15.45 5.99
N PHE A 371 8.93 14.14 5.86
CA PHE A 371 9.92 13.26 5.23
C PHE A 371 10.22 13.64 3.78
N LEU A 372 9.19 13.98 3.00
CA LEU A 372 9.40 14.46 1.63
C LEU A 372 10.18 15.78 1.59
N GLN A 373 10.00 16.67 2.57
CA GLN A 373 10.81 17.88 2.67
C GLN A 373 12.27 17.54 2.98
N ASP A 374 12.52 16.68 3.97
CA ASP A 374 13.85 16.21 4.32
C ASP A 374 14.54 15.54 3.11
N TRP A 375 13.80 14.79 2.28
CA TRP A 375 14.33 14.21 1.04
C TRP A 375 14.93 15.28 0.10
N VAL A 376 14.22 16.40 -0.08
CA VAL A 376 14.66 17.52 -0.92
C VAL A 376 15.86 18.23 -0.28
N GLU A 377 15.82 18.47 1.02
CA GLU A 377 16.90 19.14 1.78
C GLU A 377 18.19 18.32 1.82
N LEU A 378 18.06 16.98 1.87
CA LEU A 378 19.16 16.04 1.70
C LEU A 378 19.69 15.99 0.25
N LYS A 379 19.10 16.72 -0.69
CA LYS A 379 19.48 16.72 -2.12
C LYS A 379 19.46 15.32 -2.74
N LEU A 380 18.50 14.49 -2.32
CA LEU A 380 18.41 13.10 -2.77
C LEU A 380 18.13 13.00 -4.27
N ASP A 381 17.35 13.92 -4.83
CA ASP A 381 17.12 13.97 -6.27
C ASP A 381 18.42 14.19 -7.06
N GLU A 382 19.33 15.05 -6.59
CA GLU A 382 20.58 15.37 -7.26
C GLU A 382 21.64 14.28 -7.15
N VAL A 383 21.69 13.58 -6.02
CA VAL A 383 22.68 12.50 -5.80
C VAL A 383 22.23 11.18 -6.41
N LEU A 384 20.92 10.87 -6.39
CA LEU A 384 20.39 9.65 -6.98
C LEU A 384 20.20 9.78 -8.49
N ARG A 385 19.75 10.96 -8.97
CA ARG A 385 19.47 11.25 -10.39
C ARG A 385 18.52 10.26 -11.04
N TRP A 386 17.61 9.69 -10.26
CA TRP A 386 16.62 8.76 -10.75
C TRP A 386 15.53 9.49 -11.55
N SER A 387 15.17 8.91 -12.69
CA SER A 387 13.97 9.28 -13.42
C SER A 387 12.72 8.74 -12.74
N GLY A 388 11.55 9.03 -13.34
CA GLY A 388 10.28 8.40 -12.99
C GLY A 388 10.39 6.88 -12.93
N SER A 389 10.83 6.26 -14.03
CA SER A 389 10.93 4.80 -14.13
C SER A 389 11.98 4.20 -13.20
N SER A 390 13.14 4.84 -13.00
CA SER A 390 14.14 4.36 -12.05
C SER A 390 13.65 4.40 -10.60
N THR A 391 12.85 5.42 -10.25
CA THR A 391 12.27 5.52 -8.91
C THR A 391 11.20 4.44 -8.69
N LEU A 392 10.33 4.19 -9.69
CA LEU A 392 9.35 3.09 -9.65
C LEU A 392 10.04 1.72 -9.56
N GLU A 393 11.10 1.50 -10.34
CA GLU A 393 11.91 0.28 -10.27
C GLU A 393 12.48 0.07 -8.86
N PHE A 394 13.08 1.12 -8.29
CA PHE A 394 13.61 1.04 -6.94
C PHE A 394 12.51 0.70 -5.92
N LEU A 395 11.42 1.46 -5.91
CA LEU A 395 10.37 1.31 -4.89
C LEU A 395 9.69 -0.05 -4.92
N PHE A 396 9.48 -0.65 -6.10
CA PHE A 396 8.60 -1.81 -6.28
C PHE A 396 9.30 -3.09 -6.77
N LEU A 397 10.48 -2.99 -7.39
CA LEU A 397 11.17 -4.13 -8.00
C LEU A 397 12.58 -4.38 -7.42
N ASP A 398 13.15 -3.42 -6.68
CA ASP A 398 14.43 -3.64 -5.99
C ASP A 398 14.23 -4.58 -4.80
N TYR A 399 15.10 -5.59 -4.72
CA TYR A 399 15.01 -6.63 -3.69
C TYR A 399 15.20 -6.10 -2.26
N PHE A 400 15.93 -4.98 -2.07
CA PHE A 400 16.00 -4.36 -0.74
C PHE A 400 14.63 -3.88 -0.30
N MET A 401 13.81 -3.39 -1.23
CA MET A 401 12.49 -2.85 -0.93
C MET A 401 11.43 -3.94 -0.73
N ASP A 402 11.67 -5.18 -1.18
CA ASP A 402 10.74 -6.29 -0.99
C ASP A 402 10.43 -6.52 0.50
N MET A 403 11.44 -6.48 1.39
CA MET A 403 11.20 -6.68 2.82
C MET A 403 10.39 -5.54 3.44
N HIS A 404 10.72 -4.29 3.11
CA HIS A 404 9.97 -3.11 3.57
C HIS A 404 8.48 -3.19 3.16
N ARG A 405 8.19 -3.52 1.89
CA ARG A 405 6.81 -3.65 1.40
C ARG A 405 6.08 -4.85 2.01
N LYS A 406 6.77 -6.00 2.15
CA LYS A 406 6.22 -7.19 2.82
C LYS A 406 5.83 -6.87 4.26
N ASN A 407 6.68 -6.18 5.01
CA ASN A 407 6.43 -5.82 6.41
C ASN A 407 5.24 -4.86 6.54
N LEU A 408 5.14 -3.86 5.66
CA LEU A 408 3.95 -3.00 5.62
C LEU A 408 2.66 -3.77 5.29
N ILE A 409 2.70 -4.70 4.33
CA ILE A 409 1.52 -5.52 3.99
C ILE A 409 1.14 -6.41 5.16
N ASN A 410 2.12 -7.02 5.84
CA ASN A 410 1.88 -7.78 7.07
C ASN A 410 1.20 -6.90 8.13
N PHE A 411 1.66 -5.67 8.32
CA PHE A 411 1.03 -4.74 9.25
C PHE A 411 -0.40 -4.36 8.83
N ALA A 412 -0.62 -4.10 7.54
CA ALA A 412 -1.93 -3.77 7.00
C ALA A 412 -2.91 -4.94 7.22
N MET A 413 -2.51 -6.17 6.83
CA MET A 413 -3.32 -7.37 6.99
C MET A 413 -3.63 -7.67 8.46
N LEU A 414 -2.64 -7.48 9.36
CA LEU A 414 -2.84 -7.64 10.79
C LEU A 414 -3.79 -6.56 11.35
N GLY A 415 -3.62 -5.30 10.98
CA GLY A 415 -4.48 -4.20 11.44
C GLY A 415 -5.91 -4.27 10.90
N LEU A 416 -6.10 -4.79 9.68
CA LEU A 416 -7.42 -5.00 9.08
C LEU A 416 -8.18 -6.13 9.78
N LYS A 417 -7.48 -7.20 10.22
CA LYS A 417 -8.06 -8.29 11.01
C LYS A 417 -8.42 -7.87 12.43
N ASN A 418 -7.63 -6.99 13.05
CA ASN A 418 -7.82 -6.58 14.44
C ASN A 418 -8.68 -5.31 14.55
N THR A 419 -9.94 -5.48 14.95
CA THR A 419 -10.88 -4.36 15.16
C THR A 419 -11.00 -3.92 16.62
N ASN A 420 -10.32 -4.58 17.56
CA ASN A 420 -10.32 -4.19 18.98
C ASN A 420 -9.50 -2.91 19.18
N ALA A 421 -10.06 -1.94 19.92
CA ALA A 421 -9.40 -0.67 20.13
C ALA A 421 -8.10 -0.78 20.95
N PHE A 422 -8.00 -1.71 21.91
CA PHE A 422 -6.76 -1.95 22.65
C PHE A 422 -5.66 -2.52 21.75
N GLU A 423 -5.99 -3.48 20.88
CA GLU A 423 -5.03 -4.04 19.92
C GLU A 423 -4.50 -2.94 19.00
N ARG A 424 -5.38 -2.09 18.45
CA ARG A 424 -4.96 -0.97 17.60
C ARG A 424 -4.10 0.05 18.34
N LEU A 425 -4.47 0.42 19.58
CA LEU A 425 -3.69 1.37 20.37
C LEU A 425 -2.30 0.82 20.71
N TRP A 426 -2.20 -0.44 21.12
CA TRP A 426 -0.92 -1.10 21.35
C TRP A 426 -0.10 -1.32 20.07
N PHE A 427 -0.77 -1.57 18.93
CA PHE A 427 -0.08 -1.67 17.65
C PHE A 427 0.55 -0.32 17.26
N MET A 428 -0.22 0.76 17.37
CA MET A 428 0.30 2.11 17.13
C MET A 428 1.42 2.47 18.11
N GLU A 429 1.28 2.11 19.39
CA GLU A 429 2.33 2.29 20.40
C GLU A 429 3.61 1.52 20.05
N ALA A 430 3.49 0.27 19.59
CA ALA A 430 4.63 -0.55 19.17
C ALA A 430 5.33 0.06 17.96
N LEU A 431 4.58 0.52 16.95
CA LEU A 431 5.10 1.17 15.75
C LEU A 431 5.80 2.51 16.06
N GLU A 432 5.24 3.32 16.95
CA GLU A 432 5.89 4.58 17.37
C GLU A 432 7.15 4.30 18.22
N SER A 433 7.05 3.33 19.14
CA SER A 433 8.16 2.95 20.03
C SER A 433 9.32 2.32 19.27
N SER A 434 9.07 1.59 18.18
CA SER A 434 10.10 1.00 17.35
C SER A 434 10.95 2.09 16.66
N GLY A 435 10.36 3.25 16.37
CA GLY A 435 11.07 4.42 15.84
C GLY A 435 11.97 5.15 16.84
N HIS A 436 11.86 4.92 18.17
CA HIS A 436 12.58 5.72 19.16
C HIS A 436 14.11 5.67 19.00
N ALA A 437 14.68 4.48 18.87
CA ALA A 437 16.12 4.31 18.67
C ALA A 437 16.55 4.92 17.32
N PHE A 438 15.74 4.71 16.28
CA PHE A 438 15.98 5.27 14.95
C PHE A 438 16.07 6.80 15.02
N PHE A 439 15.05 7.47 15.56
CA PHE A 439 15.01 8.93 15.67
C PHE A 439 16.03 9.51 16.63
N SER A 440 16.44 8.78 17.68
CA SER A 440 17.54 9.23 18.55
C SER A 440 18.85 9.34 17.78
N ASN A 441 19.16 8.36 16.93
CA ASN A 441 20.38 8.33 16.13
C ASN A 441 20.30 9.25 14.90
N THR A 442 19.18 9.26 14.17
CA THR A 442 19.02 10.17 13.02
C THR A 442 19.00 11.62 13.44
N ARG A 443 18.45 11.95 14.61
CA ARG A 443 18.46 13.33 15.12
C ARG A 443 19.86 13.88 15.31
N GLN A 444 20.79 13.08 15.81
CA GLN A 444 22.18 13.52 15.98
C GLN A 444 22.81 13.87 14.63
N LEU A 445 22.67 12.98 13.63
CA LEU A 445 23.17 13.21 12.28
C LEU A 445 22.46 14.39 11.60
N ALA A 446 21.15 14.51 11.77
CA ALA A 446 20.35 15.58 11.17
C ALA A 446 20.80 16.94 11.69
N LEU A 447 20.94 17.11 13.00
CA LEU A 447 21.40 18.37 13.59
C LEU A 447 22.81 18.75 13.14
N GLN A 448 23.72 17.78 13.02
CA GLN A 448 25.05 18.02 12.46
C GLN A 448 24.99 18.46 10.99
N ALA A 449 24.17 17.79 10.16
CA ALA A 449 24.00 18.16 8.76
C ALA A 449 23.34 19.56 8.59
N GLU A 450 22.39 19.92 9.46
CA GLU A 450 21.77 21.26 9.49
C GLU A 450 22.82 22.35 9.76
N GLU A 451 23.71 22.11 10.72
CA GLU A 451 24.79 23.04 11.06
C GLU A 451 25.81 23.18 9.92
N GLU A 452 26.28 22.05 9.37
CA GLU A 452 27.32 22.00 8.34
C GLU A 452 26.86 22.52 6.97
N HIS A 453 25.59 22.32 6.61
CA HIS A 453 25.09 22.58 5.26
C HIS A 453 23.99 23.64 5.18
N HIS A 454 23.57 24.23 6.31
CA HIS A 454 22.52 25.23 6.38
C HIS A 454 21.18 24.76 5.78
N ILE A 455 20.85 23.49 5.99
CA ILE A 455 19.58 22.86 5.60
C ILE A 455 18.68 22.71 6.84
N ARG A 456 17.44 22.23 6.65
CA ARG A 456 16.51 21.93 7.74
C ARG A 456 15.84 20.56 7.53
N LEU A 457 16.03 19.64 8.47
CA LEU A 457 15.57 18.25 8.41
C LEU A 457 14.55 17.98 9.54
N ASP A 458 13.30 18.44 9.38
CA ASP A 458 12.29 18.39 10.44
C ASP A 458 11.83 16.96 10.79
N TYR A 459 11.79 16.04 9.83
CA TYR A 459 11.44 14.65 10.10
C TYR A 459 12.58 13.94 10.85
N LEU A 460 13.78 13.96 10.28
CA LEU A 460 14.94 13.22 10.79
C LEU A 460 15.51 13.82 12.09
N SER A 461 15.25 15.09 12.38
CA SER A 461 15.54 15.70 13.68
C SER A 461 14.47 15.46 14.76
N ASN A 462 13.45 14.64 14.45
CA ASN A 462 12.34 14.29 15.33
C ASN A 462 11.45 15.50 15.71
N ARG A 463 11.21 16.41 14.77
CA ARG A 463 10.31 17.58 14.93
C ARG A 463 8.92 17.31 14.33
N HIS A 464 8.40 16.09 14.49
CA HIS A 464 7.11 15.66 13.92
C HIS A 464 5.89 16.47 14.40
N SER A 465 5.96 17.05 15.60
CA SER A 465 4.87 17.82 16.20
C SER A 465 4.51 19.09 15.42
N ILE A 466 5.38 19.56 14.51
CA ILE A 466 5.14 20.72 13.64
C ILE A 466 3.86 20.56 12.81
N VAL A 467 3.54 19.33 12.38
CA VAL A 467 2.36 19.04 11.54
C VAL A 467 1.13 18.57 12.33
N HIS A 468 1.24 18.47 13.66
CA HIS A 468 0.10 18.07 14.50
C HIS A 468 -0.88 19.23 14.66
N ALA A 469 -2.18 18.94 14.73
CA ALA A 469 -3.17 19.99 14.92
C ALA A 469 -3.04 20.60 16.32
N ARG A 470 -2.95 21.94 16.43
CA ARG A 470 -2.82 22.67 17.71
C ARG A 470 -3.96 22.40 18.71
N LYS A 471 -5.14 21.96 18.24
CA LYS A 471 -6.23 21.50 19.11
C LYS A 471 -5.99 20.03 19.46
N GLN A 472 -5.28 19.79 20.57
CA GLN A 472 -5.21 18.47 21.17
C GLN A 472 -6.62 18.05 21.60
N ASN A 473 -7.30 17.24 20.78
CA ASN A 473 -8.42 16.45 21.29
C ASN A 473 -7.84 15.50 22.34
N LYS A 474 -8.45 15.47 23.53
CA LYS A 474 -7.99 14.61 24.63
C LYS A 474 -7.96 13.16 24.15
N THR A 475 -6.76 12.61 23.96
CA THR A 475 -6.55 11.16 23.86
C THR A 475 -6.63 10.57 25.25
N ILE A 476 -7.26 9.41 25.36
CA ILE A 476 -7.35 8.70 26.63
C ILE A 476 -6.06 7.92 26.85
N ASP A 477 -5.63 7.89 28.10
CA ASP A 477 -4.53 7.08 28.54
C ASP A 477 -4.97 5.61 28.70
N PHE A 478 -4.93 4.88 27.59
CA PHE A 478 -5.43 3.50 27.52
C PHE A 478 -4.62 2.53 28.38
N LYS A 479 -3.37 2.84 28.70
CA LYS A 479 -2.50 2.00 29.55
C LYS A 479 -2.95 1.99 31.01
N ASN A 480 -3.79 2.95 31.43
CA ASN A 480 -4.38 2.99 32.78
C ASN A 480 -5.74 2.27 32.88
N ILE A 481 -6.30 1.83 31.74
CA ILE A 481 -7.59 1.13 31.70
C ILE A 481 -7.34 -0.37 31.88
N PRO A 482 -8.15 -1.12 32.66
CA PRO A 482 -7.98 -2.56 32.78
C PRO A 482 -8.18 -3.26 31.43
N LEU A 483 -7.25 -4.16 31.11
CA LEU A 483 -7.32 -5.10 29.99
C LEU A 483 -7.25 -6.52 30.55
N ASN A 484 -8.37 -7.25 30.50
CA ASN A 484 -8.52 -8.55 31.16
C ASN A 484 -8.75 -9.71 30.17
N ASP A 485 -8.89 -9.43 28.87
CA ASP A 485 -9.09 -10.47 27.86
C ASP A 485 -7.76 -11.11 27.48
N ALA A 486 -7.58 -12.39 27.83
CA ALA A 486 -6.31 -13.10 27.63
C ALA A 486 -5.95 -13.27 26.14
N ASN A 487 -6.94 -13.40 25.26
CA ASN A 487 -6.72 -13.51 23.82
C ASN A 487 -6.19 -12.18 23.25
N THR A 488 -6.79 -11.05 23.65
CA THR A 488 -6.32 -9.70 23.30
C THR A 488 -4.90 -9.46 23.79
N VAL A 489 -4.57 -9.85 25.04
CA VAL A 489 -3.20 -9.73 25.58
C VAL A 489 -2.20 -10.56 24.77
N LYS A 490 -2.54 -11.80 24.43
CA LYS A 490 -1.69 -12.65 23.59
C LYS A 490 -1.49 -12.05 22.18
N SER A 491 -2.56 -11.55 21.58
CA SER A 491 -2.54 -10.88 20.28
C SER A 491 -1.63 -9.65 20.30
N ILE A 492 -1.71 -8.83 21.34
CA ILE A 492 -0.85 -7.64 21.52
C ILE A 492 0.63 -8.02 21.65
N ASN A 493 0.98 -9.05 22.43
CA ASN A 493 2.37 -9.51 22.51
C ASN A 493 2.90 -9.91 21.13
N ASN A 494 2.12 -10.66 20.36
CA ASN A 494 2.48 -11.06 19.01
C ASN A 494 2.62 -9.86 18.06
N ILE A 495 1.75 -8.85 18.18
CA ILE A 495 1.87 -7.58 17.43
C ILE A 495 3.20 -6.88 17.77
N ILE A 496 3.54 -6.77 19.05
CA ILE A 496 4.81 -6.17 19.49
C ILE A 496 5.98 -6.93 18.87
N ASP A 497 5.95 -8.26 18.89
CA ASP A 497 7.03 -9.07 18.32
C ASP A 497 7.18 -8.86 16.82
N ILE A 498 6.07 -8.93 16.06
CA ILE A 498 6.06 -8.71 14.61
C ILE A 498 6.61 -7.33 14.24
N VAL A 499 6.26 -6.28 14.99
CA VAL A 499 6.74 -4.92 14.71
C VAL A 499 8.25 -4.82 14.90
N PHE A 500 8.79 -5.38 15.97
CA PHE A 500 10.22 -5.27 16.25
C PHE A 500 11.06 -6.23 15.41
N ASP A 501 10.55 -7.42 15.06
CA ASP A 501 11.21 -8.32 14.12
C ASP A 501 11.38 -7.62 12.75
N ALA A 502 10.30 -7.00 12.25
CA ALA A 502 10.33 -6.22 11.02
C ALA A 502 11.27 -4.99 11.09
N LEU A 503 11.35 -4.32 12.24
CA LEU A 503 12.32 -3.25 12.46
C LEU A 503 13.75 -3.78 12.31
N GLU A 504 14.08 -4.89 12.98
CA GLU A 504 15.42 -5.49 12.96
C GLU A 504 15.83 -5.86 11.52
N GLU A 505 14.94 -6.49 10.75
CA GLU A 505 15.17 -6.79 9.32
C GLU A 505 15.46 -5.52 8.49
N ASN A 506 14.69 -4.46 8.69
CA ASN A 506 14.87 -3.18 8.00
C ASN A 506 16.20 -2.48 8.41
N LEU A 507 16.63 -2.64 9.66
CA LEU A 507 17.91 -2.11 10.15
C LEU A 507 19.10 -2.89 9.58
N ASP A 508 18.98 -4.21 9.42
CA ASP A 508 19.99 -5.04 8.75
C ASP A 508 20.18 -4.62 7.29
N LEU A 509 19.08 -4.42 6.56
CA LEU A 509 19.12 -3.89 5.19
C LEU A 509 19.73 -2.48 5.14
N SER A 510 19.40 -1.64 6.11
CA SER A 510 19.97 -0.29 6.23
C SER A 510 21.48 -0.33 6.45
N LEU A 511 21.98 -1.22 7.31
CA LEU A 511 23.41 -1.44 7.52
C LEU A 511 24.10 -1.95 6.26
N GLN A 512 23.50 -2.93 5.59
CA GLN A 512 24.04 -3.50 4.36
C GLN A 512 24.12 -2.44 3.25
N ALA A 513 23.05 -1.69 2.98
CA ALA A 513 23.06 -0.66 1.94
C ALA A 513 24.05 0.48 2.26
N SER A 514 24.17 0.84 3.54
CA SER A 514 25.08 1.89 4.01
C SER A 514 26.55 1.53 3.84
N THR A 515 26.92 0.31 4.23
CA THR A 515 28.29 -0.20 4.17
C THR A 515 28.72 -0.49 2.73
N LEU A 516 27.81 -1.02 1.90
CA LEU A 516 28.07 -1.25 0.47
C LEU A 516 27.99 0.02 -0.38
N ASN A 517 27.54 1.14 0.20
CA ASN A 517 27.22 2.37 -0.54
C ASN A 517 26.31 2.08 -1.76
N LYS A 518 25.20 1.36 -1.52
CA LYS A 518 24.28 0.90 -2.58
C LYS A 518 23.91 1.98 -3.59
N PHE A 519 23.69 3.20 -3.12
CA PHE A 519 23.28 4.34 -3.94
C PHE A 519 24.44 5.11 -4.57
N SER A 520 25.68 4.61 -4.46
CA SER A 520 26.89 5.25 -5.00
C SER A 520 27.07 6.71 -4.54
N ILE A 521 26.70 7.00 -3.29
CA ILE A 521 26.83 8.32 -2.68
C ILE A 521 28.32 8.62 -2.49
N ARG A 522 28.81 9.65 -3.19
CA ARG A 522 30.18 10.14 -3.12
C ARG A 522 30.37 11.19 -2.04
#